data_AF-A0A7V3JQD4-F1
#
_entry.id   AF-A0A7V3JQD4-F1
#
_cell.length_a   1.000
_cell.length_b   1.000
_cell.length_c   1.000
_cell.angle_alpha   90.00
_cell.angle_beta   90.00
_cell.angle_gamma   90.00
#
_symmetry.space_group_name_H-M   'P 1'
#
loop_
_entity.id
_entity.type
_entity.pdbx_description
1 polymer ?
#
loop_
_entity_poly.entity_id
_entity_poly.type
_entity_poly.pdbx_seq_one_letter_code
_entity_poly.pdbx_strand_id
1 'polypeptide(L)'
;MEIASIVVPDAIWQTEGSLVRLKLPPLGGWLDVERIAAGIAGLSMAGRPLEPLPGEELGAASGGGGSPETGQWGILGLELPGAAGPWPRPCECYARQHDLLAWFSAREDWPVEVQAIWRGVPAGEGRAFAAAVDLIVGVRTQRPEAAPSFSVLSTLPACQAFAVGAVESGMGLGPWGWARQGGPTGAYLFRLGGGWSYVEMVHPATPLAGQSCLGEAGISRLRHRLFGEPAEKLERGVLLRAWIRGALVPQEDDMRRAACVYEQFAASEPPLSG
;
A
#
# COMPACT_ATOMS: atom_id res chain seq x y z
N MET A 1 -23.38 -6.32 -6.58
CA MET A 1 -23.14 -4.91 -6.23
C MET A 1 -22.96 -4.18 -7.55
N GLU A 2 -23.92 -3.36 -7.94
CA GLU A 2 -23.76 -2.49 -9.11
C GLU A 2 -22.92 -1.28 -8.69
N ILE A 3 -21.81 -1.04 -9.38
CA ILE A 3 -21.01 0.16 -9.16
C ILE A 3 -21.71 1.27 -9.93
N ALA A 4 -22.21 2.28 -9.23
CA ALA A 4 -22.73 3.48 -9.88
C ALA A 4 -21.57 4.19 -10.59
N SER A 5 -21.46 4.03 -11.91
CA SER A 5 -20.44 4.69 -12.71
C SER A 5 -20.91 6.10 -13.09
N ILE A 6 -20.34 7.13 -12.46
CA ILE A 6 -20.44 8.49 -13.00
C ILE A 6 -19.18 8.70 -13.84
N VAL A 7 -19.36 8.81 -15.16
CA VAL A 7 -18.24 9.09 -16.07
C VAL A 7 -17.85 10.56 -15.89
N VAL A 8 -16.74 10.78 -15.19
CA VAL A 8 -16.11 12.10 -15.10
C VAL A 8 -14.90 12.11 -16.05
N PRO A 9 -14.88 12.98 -17.08
CA PRO A 9 -13.68 13.19 -17.89
C PRO A 9 -12.50 13.51 -16.96
N ASP A 10 -11.34 12.91 -17.23
CA ASP A 10 -10.11 13.09 -16.44
C ASP A 10 -10.11 12.48 -15.02
N ALA A 11 -11.09 11.62 -14.69
CA ALA A 11 -11.00 10.82 -13.47
C ALA A 11 -9.75 9.93 -13.49
N ILE A 12 -9.01 9.96 -12.38
CA ILE A 12 -7.85 9.09 -12.16
C ILE A 12 -8.31 7.62 -12.10
N TRP A 13 -9.52 7.37 -11.61
CA TRP A 13 -10.07 6.02 -11.48
C TRP A 13 -11.19 5.81 -12.51
N GLN A 14 -11.09 4.74 -13.30
CA GLN A 14 -12.09 4.39 -14.31
C GLN A 14 -12.59 2.96 -14.11
N THR A 15 -13.90 2.80 -13.99
CA THR A 15 -14.56 1.52 -13.77
C THR A 15 -14.84 0.80 -15.09
N GLU A 16 -14.37 -0.44 -15.22
CA GLU A 16 -14.59 -1.35 -16.35
C GLU A 16 -15.10 -2.70 -15.82
N GLY A 17 -16.42 -2.83 -15.64
CA GLY A 17 -17.01 -4.01 -15.02
C GLY A 17 -16.60 -4.14 -13.55
N SER A 18 -15.97 -5.27 -13.19
CA SER A 18 -15.44 -5.49 -11.83
C SER A 18 -14.04 -4.91 -11.61
N LEU A 19 -13.40 -4.34 -12.65
CA LEU A 19 -12.07 -3.74 -12.53
C LEU A 19 -12.17 -2.22 -12.43
N VAL A 20 -11.33 -1.63 -11.59
CA VAL A 20 -11.11 -0.17 -11.54
C VAL A 20 -9.68 0.12 -11.95
N ARG A 21 -9.49 0.83 -13.06
CA ARG A 21 -8.16 1.22 -13.55
C ARG A 21 -7.70 2.53 -12.95
N LEU A 22 -6.45 2.56 -12.51
CA LEU A 22 -5.69 3.75 -12.18
C LEU A 22 -5.09 4.35 -13.45
N LYS A 23 -5.42 5.61 -13.76
CA LYS A 23 -4.89 6.43 -14.85
C LYS A 23 -4.26 7.68 -14.27
N LEU A 24 -3.06 7.53 -13.70
CA LEU A 24 -2.31 8.62 -13.08
C LEU A 24 -0.97 8.79 -13.80
N PRO A 25 -0.90 9.47 -14.96
CA PRO A 25 0.34 9.53 -15.74
C PRO A 25 1.55 9.97 -14.91
N PRO A 26 2.69 9.27 -15.00
CA PRO A 26 2.97 8.11 -15.87
C PRO A 26 2.54 6.74 -15.29
N LEU A 27 2.03 6.67 -14.06
CA LEU A 27 1.61 5.46 -13.38
C LEU A 27 0.25 4.93 -13.86
N GLY A 28 0.20 3.62 -14.12
CA GLY A 28 -1.02 2.86 -14.32
C GLY A 28 -1.10 1.66 -13.38
N GLY A 29 -2.30 1.13 -13.20
CA GLY A 29 -2.57 -0.06 -12.38
C GLY A 29 -4.05 -0.38 -12.37
N TRP A 30 -4.46 -1.39 -11.61
CA TRP A 30 -5.87 -1.72 -11.47
C TRP A 30 -6.18 -2.37 -10.12
N LEU A 31 -7.44 -2.28 -9.71
CA LEU A 31 -8.04 -2.94 -8.56
C LEU A 31 -9.19 -3.81 -9.05
N ASP A 32 -9.30 -5.02 -8.52
CA ASP A 32 -10.51 -5.85 -8.68
C ASP A 32 -11.45 -5.51 -7.53
N VAL A 33 -12.65 -5.04 -7.83
CA VAL A 33 -13.64 -4.61 -6.84
C VAL A 33 -14.07 -5.76 -5.94
N GLU A 34 -14.08 -6.99 -6.45
CA GLU A 34 -14.39 -8.17 -5.64
C GLU A 34 -13.24 -8.53 -4.68
N ARG A 35 -12.03 -8.06 -4.99
CA ARG A 35 -10.80 -8.33 -4.24
C ARG A 35 -10.08 -7.02 -3.90
N ILE A 36 -10.82 -5.94 -3.62
CA ILE A 36 -10.23 -4.60 -3.54
C ILE A 36 -9.23 -4.47 -2.38
N ALA A 37 -9.42 -5.28 -1.33
CA ALA A 37 -8.49 -5.43 -0.23
C ALA A 37 -7.12 -5.98 -0.66
N ALA A 38 -6.98 -6.60 -1.83
CA ALA A 38 -5.68 -7.05 -2.35
C ALA A 38 -4.76 -5.90 -2.77
N GLY A 39 -5.27 -4.67 -2.88
CA GLY A 39 -4.50 -3.51 -3.29
C GLY A 39 -4.28 -3.42 -4.81
N ILE A 40 -3.51 -2.42 -5.22
CA ILE A 40 -3.36 -2.04 -6.63
C ILE A 40 -2.41 -3.01 -7.31
N ALA A 41 -2.94 -3.77 -8.26
CA ALA A 41 -2.21 -4.75 -9.05
C ALA A 41 -1.83 -4.21 -10.44
N GLY A 42 -1.02 -4.99 -11.16
CA GLY A 42 -0.66 -4.72 -12.56
C GLY A 42 -0.04 -3.36 -12.80
N LEU A 43 0.81 -2.92 -11.87
CA LEU A 43 1.47 -1.63 -11.92
C LEU A 43 2.29 -1.47 -13.21
N SER A 44 2.19 -0.29 -13.81
CA SER A 44 2.94 0.07 -15.02
C SER A 44 3.39 1.53 -14.97
N MET A 45 4.50 1.82 -15.63
CA MET A 45 5.06 3.16 -15.79
C MET A 45 5.20 3.49 -17.26
N ALA A 46 4.59 4.60 -17.69
CA ALA A 46 4.51 5.02 -19.08
C ALA A 46 4.03 3.89 -20.01
N GLY A 47 3.05 3.11 -19.54
CA GLY A 47 2.47 1.97 -20.27
C GLY A 47 3.32 0.69 -20.27
N ARG A 48 4.49 0.67 -19.62
CA ARG A 48 5.32 -0.53 -19.46
C ARG A 48 5.09 -1.16 -18.09
N PRO A 49 4.82 -2.47 -17.99
CA PRO A 49 4.75 -3.15 -16.70
C PRO A 49 6.00 -2.88 -15.85
N LEU A 50 5.84 -2.75 -14.54
CA LEU A 50 6.99 -2.75 -13.63
C LEU A 50 7.58 -4.17 -13.61
N GLU A 51 8.83 -4.31 -14.05
CA GLU A 51 9.52 -5.60 -14.14
C GLU A 51 10.42 -5.85 -12.92
N PRO A 52 10.76 -7.11 -12.61
CA PRO A 52 11.85 -7.41 -11.68
C PRO A 52 13.20 -6.90 -12.19
N LEU A 53 14.21 -6.81 -11.32
CA LEU A 53 15.56 -6.41 -11.70
C LEU A 53 16.23 -7.46 -12.62
N PRO A 54 17.01 -7.04 -13.63
CA PRO A 54 17.69 -7.98 -14.54
C PRO A 54 18.69 -8.88 -13.79
N GLY A 55 18.74 -10.16 -14.15
CA GLY A 55 19.68 -11.13 -13.55
C GLY A 55 19.16 -11.84 -12.31
N GLU A 56 17.98 -11.45 -11.81
CA GLU A 56 17.22 -12.26 -10.86
C GLU A 56 16.16 -13.03 -11.66
N GLU A 57 16.58 -14.15 -12.27
CA GLU A 57 15.59 -15.14 -12.66
C GLU A 57 14.86 -15.52 -11.37
N LEU A 58 13.57 -15.19 -11.29
CA LEU A 58 12.65 -15.71 -10.27
C LEU A 58 12.86 -17.22 -10.29
N GLY A 59 13.70 -17.70 -9.38
CA GLY A 59 14.27 -19.03 -9.49
C GLY A 59 13.11 -19.97 -9.69
N ALA A 60 13.04 -20.62 -10.86
CA ALA A 60 11.91 -21.45 -11.24
C ALA A 60 11.68 -22.38 -10.07
N ALA A 61 10.61 -22.12 -9.30
CA ALA A 61 10.37 -22.78 -8.02
C ALA A 61 10.19 -24.26 -8.36
N SER A 62 11.27 -25.00 -8.22
CA SER A 62 11.45 -26.32 -8.78
C SER A 62 11.00 -27.28 -7.70
N GLY A 63 9.81 -27.87 -7.89
CA GLY A 63 9.43 -29.08 -7.15
C GLY A 63 8.12 -29.05 -6.37
N GLY A 64 7.14 -28.22 -6.72
CA GLY A 64 5.78 -28.38 -6.20
C GLY A 64 4.77 -27.99 -7.26
N GLY A 65 4.09 -28.97 -7.86
CA GLY A 65 3.06 -28.79 -8.90
C GLY A 65 1.78 -28.09 -8.43
N GLY A 66 1.88 -27.15 -7.49
CA GLY A 66 0.90 -26.09 -7.37
C GLY A 66 1.17 -25.14 -8.53
N SER A 67 0.20 -24.97 -9.43
CA SER A 67 0.19 -23.83 -10.34
C SER A 67 0.60 -22.61 -9.52
N PRO A 68 1.62 -21.81 -9.90
CA PRO A 68 1.77 -20.50 -9.31
C PRO A 68 0.45 -19.80 -9.64
N GLU A 69 -0.49 -19.77 -8.69
CA GLU A 69 -1.57 -18.80 -8.70
C GLU A 69 -0.83 -17.47 -8.87
N THR A 70 -0.88 -16.96 -10.09
CA THR A 70 -0.06 -15.88 -10.62
C THR A 70 0.32 -14.92 -9.51
N GLY A 71 1.60 -14.92 -9.13
CA GLY A 71 2.16 -14.13 -8.04
C GLY A 71 1.73 -12.69 -8.17
N GLN A 72 0.63 -12.36 -7.51
CA GLN A 72 -0.09 -11.12 -7.73
C GLN A 72 0.68 -10.04 -6.98
N TRP A 73 1.55 -9.33 -7.70
CA TRP A 73 2.16 -8.13 -7.17
C TRP A 73 1.05 -7.10 -6.97
N GLY A 74 1.09 -6.46 -5.83
CA GLY A 74 0.05 -5.55 -5.40
C GLY A 74 0.60 -4.60 -4.36
N ILE A 75 0.28 -3.33 -4.45
CA ILE A 75 0.68 -2.34 -3.44
C ILE A 75 -0.52 -1.83 -2.68
N LEU A 76 -0.31 -1.43 -1.43
CA LEU A 76 -1.31 -0.77 -0.59
C LEU A 76 -2.59 -1.61 -0.47
N GLY A 77 -2.43 -2.93 -0.27
CA GLY A 77 -3.52 -3.84 0.08
C GLY A 77 -3.83 -3.81 1.57
N LEU A 78 -5.04 -4.20 1.95
CA LEU A 78 -5.50 -4.33 3.33
C LEU A 78 -5.55 -5.81 3.72
N GLU A 79 -4.81 -6.20 4.74
CA GLU A 79 -4.86 -7.54 5.35
C GLU A 79 -5.78 -7.49 6.59
N LEU A 80 -7.07 -7.76 6.37
CA LEU A 80 -8.11 -7.69 7.40
C LEU A 80 -8.19 -9.01 8.22
N PRO A 81 -8.42 -8.97 9.55
CA PRO A 81 -8.54 -10.17 10.39
C PRO A 81 -9.63 -11.14 9.94
N GLY A 82 -9.41 -12.44 10.22
CA GLY A 82 -10.37 -13.49 9.91
C GLY A 82 -10.53 -13.80 8.42
N ALA A 83 -9.67 -13.25 7.55
CA ALA A 83 -9.65 -13.54 6.12
C ALA A 83 -8.96 -14.89 5.78
N ALA A 84 -9.13 -15.93 6.60
CA ALA A 84 -8.66 -17.28 6.27
C ALA A 84 -9.42 -17.93 5.09
N GLY A 85 -10.28 -17.17 4.41
CA GLY A 85 -11.06 -17.53 3.24
C GLY A 85 -11.04 -16.38 2.20
N PRO A 86 -12.01 -16.30 1.29
CA PRO A 86 -12.06 -15.23 0.30
C PRO A 86 -12.05 -13.86 0.98
N TRP A 87 -11.33 -12.91 0.38
CA TRP A 87 -11.26 -11.52 0.84
C TRP A 87 -12.67 -10.97 1.12
N PRO A 88 -12.88 -10.25 2.24
CA PRO A 88 -14.19 -9.68 2.52
C PRO A 88 -14.53 -8.71 1.39
N ARG A 89 -15.67 -8.93 0.75
CA ARG A 89 -16.17 -8.03 -0.29
C ARG A 89 -16.57 -6.70 0.37
N PRO A 90 -16.23 -5.55 -0.23
CA PRO A 90 -16.73 -4.28 0.26
C PRO A 90 -18.27 -4.26 0.14
N CYS A 91 -18.94 -3.67 1.12
CA CYS A 91 -20.39 -3.45 1.06
C CYS A 91 -20.74 -2.31 0.10
N GLU A 92 -19.79 -1.40 -0.14
CA GLU A 92 -19.90 -0.32 -1.10
C GLU A 92 -18.51 0.05 -1.64
N CYS A 93 -18.45 0.35 -2.93
CA CYS A 93 -17.24 0.73 -3.63
C CYS A 93 -17.58 1.67 -4.78
N TYR A 94 -16.93 2.83 -4.85
CA TYR A 94 -17.11 3.76 -5.97
C TYR A 94 -15.90 4.68 -6.15
N ALA A 95 -15.72 5.15 -7.38
CA ALA A 95 -14.72 6.13 -7.73
C ALA A 95 -15.31 7.55 -7.70
N ARG A 96 -14.55 8.51 -7.19
CA ARG A 96 -14.88 9.93 -7.18
C ARG A 96 -13.63 10.77 -7.47
N GLN A 97 -13.57 11.37 -8.66
CA GLN A 97 -12.45 12.23 -9.09
C GLN A 97 -11.08 11.52 -8.97
N HIS A 98 -10.34 11.81 -7.90
CA HIS A 98 -9.01 11.29 -7.62
C HIS A 98 -9.01 10.11 -6.62
N ASP A 99 -10.18 9.82 -6.05
CA ASP A 99 -10.35 8.86 -4.96
C ASP A 99 -11.11 7.64 -5.45
N LEU A 100 -10.67 6.46 -5.01
CA LEU A 100 -11.46 5.24 -5.02
C LEU A 100 -11.75 4.86 -3.58
N LEU A 101 -13.03 4.76 -3.24
CA LEU A 101 -13.49 4.50 -1.89
C LEU A 101 -14.06 3.10 -1.80
N ALA A 102 -13.76 2.41 -0.69
CA ALA A 102 -14.36 1.14 -0.33
C ALA A 102 -14.76 1.13 1.15
N TRP A 103 -15.94 0.57 1.44
CA TRP A 103 -16.43 0.33 2.79
C TRP A 103 -16.53 -1.15 3.09
N PHE A 104 -16.06 -1.55 4.27
CA PHE A 104 -16.17 -2.92 4.79
C PHE A 104 -16.95 -2.87 6.08
N SER A 105 -18.11 -3.54 6.09
CA SER A 105 -18.97 -3.61 7.27
C SER A 105 -18.32 -4.38 8.41
N ALA A 106 -18.62 -3.96 9.63
CA ALA A 106 -18.27 -4.72 10.82
C ALA A 106 -18.89 -6.13 10.79
N ARG A 107 -18.15 -7.10 11.32
CA ARG A 107 -18.59 -8.49 11.49
C ARG A 107 -18.72 -8.83 12.96
N GLU A 108 -19.27 -10.01 13.25
CA GLU A 108 -19.40 -10.47 14.63
C GLU A 108 -18.04 -10.79 15.27
N ASP A 109 -17.15 -11.44 14.52
CA ASP A 109 -15.78 -11.83 14.92
C ASP A 109 -14.79 -10.66 14.85
N TRP A 110 -15.13 -9.61 14.10
CA TRP A 110 -14.35 -8.39 13.99
C TRP A 110 -15.29 -7.18 13.91
N PRO A 111 -15.72 -6.64 15.07
CA PRO A 111 -16.78 -5.62 15.18
C PRO A 111 -16.25 -4.21 14.86
N VAL A 112 -15.62 -4.10 13.71
CA VAL A 112 -14.83 -2.96 13.26
C VAL A 112 -15.25 -2.65 11.82
N GLU A 113 -15.71 -1.43 11.59
CA GLU A 113 -16.00 -0.96 10.24
C GLU A 113 -14.77 -0.28 9.67
N VAL A 114 -14.47 -0.55 8.40
CA VAL A 114 -13.30 0.01 7.71
C VAL A 114 -13.74 0.82 6.50
N GLN A 115 -13.20 2.02 6.37
CA GLN A 115 -13.24 2.83 5.16
C GLN A 115 -11.83 2.90 4.60
N ALA A 116 -11.66 2.56 3.33
CA ALA A 116 -10.39 2.69 2.62
C ALA A 116 -10.55 3.64 1.44
N ILE A 117 -9.59 4.55 1.28
CA ILE A 117 -9.54 5.52 0.19
C ILE A 117 -8.18 5.39 -0.48
N TRP A 118 -8.17 4.96 -1.75
CA TRP A 118 -7.01 5.04 -2.62
C TRP A 118 -7.07 6.34 -3.41
N ARG A 119 -6.22 7.30 -3.06
CA ARG A 119 -6.16 8.63 -3.67
C ARG A 119 -4.96 8.74 -4.58
N GLY A 120 -5.18 9.01 -5.86
CA GLY A 120 -4.09 9.35 -6.77
C GLY A 120 -3.50 10.72 -6.43
N VAL A 121 -2.18 10.78 -6.31
CA VAL A 121 -1.43 12.02 -6.05
C VAL A 121 -0.59 12.34 -7.29
N PRO A 122 -1.05 13.28 -8.14
CA PRO A 122 -0.32 13.64 -9.35
C PRO A 122 1.03 14.27 -9.00
N ALA A 123 2.03 14.05 -9.86
CA ALA A 123 3.26 14.82 -9.79
C ALA A 123 2.94 16.30 -10.02
N GLY A 124 3.39 17.16 -9.11
CA GLY A 124 3.40 18.60 -9.27
C GLY A 124 4.82 19.10 -9.51
N GLU A 125 4.96 20.36 -9.92
CA GLU A 125 6.26 21.02 -9.97
C GLU A 125 6.97 20.94 -8.61
N GLY A 126 8.26 20.63 -8.62
CA GLY A 126 9.06 20.51 -7.39
C GLY A 126 8.83 19.23 -6.56
N ARG A 127 7.98 18.30 -7.01
CA ARG A 127 7.85 17.00 -6.35
C ARG A 127 9.02 16.08 -6.68
N ALA A 128 9.47 15.33 -5.67
CA ALA A 128 10.58 14.37 -5.80
C ALA A 128 10.14 12.99 -6.36
N PHE A 129 8.86 12.82 -6.67
CA PHE A 129 8.25 11.60 -7.22
C PHE A 129 7.60 11.85 -8.58
N ALA A 130 7.51 10.80 -9.40
CA ALA A 130 6.84 10.82 -10.70
C ALA A 130 5.33 10.56 -10.59
N ALA A 131 4.93 9.72 -9.63
CA ALA A 131 3.52 9.50 -9.27
C ALA A 131 3.47 8.94 -7.84
N ALA A 132 2.36 9.19 -7.14
CA ALA A 132 2.11 8.59 -5.85
C ALA A 132 0.63 8.22 -5.68
N VAL A 133 0.36 7.27 -4.79
CA VAL A 133 -0.96 6.90 -4.35
C VAL A 133 -0.97 6.91 -2.82
N ASP A 134 -1.95 7.60 -2.27
CA ASP A 134 -2.22 7.58 -0.84
C ASP A 134 -3.28 6.53 -0.55
N LEU A 135 -3.03 5.68 0.45
CA LEU A 135 -4.04 4.86 1.10
C LEU A 135 -4.37 5.49 2.44
N ILE A 136 -5.60 5.99 2.57
CA ILE A 136 -6.14 6.53 3.82
C ILE A 136 -7.14 5.50 4.34
N VAL A 137 -6.89 4.99 5.54
CA VAL A 137 -7.77 4.00 6.17
C VAL A 137 -8.38 4.59 7.44
N GLY A 138 -9.70 4.67 7.47
CA GLY A 138 -10.49 5.02 8.63
C GLY A 138 -11.10 3.77 9.25
N VAL A 139 -11.03 3.67 10.58
CA VAL A 139 -11.59 2.54 11.31
C VAL A 139 -12.49 3.00 12.44
N ARG A 140 -13.71 2.46 12.49
CA ARG A 140 -14.71 2.78 13.51
C ARG A 140 -15.07 1.55 14.32
N THR A 141 -14.87 1.62 15.64
CA THR A 141 -15.25 0.54 16.56
C THR A 141 -16.78 0.49 16.74
N GLN A 142 -17.39 -0.67 16.55
CA GLN A 142 -18.85 -0.83 16.73
C GLN A 142 -19.24 -1.36 18.12
N ARG A 143 -18.26 -1.88 18.86
CA ARG A 143 -18.40 -2.40 20.23
C ARG A 143 -17.28 -1.83 21.10
N PRO A 144 -17.50 -1.68 22.42
CA PRO A 144 -16.41 -1.40 23.35
C PRO A 144 -15.41 -2.57 23.33
N GLU A 145 -14.14 -2.27 23.62
CA GLU A 145 -13.05 -3.24 23.67
C GLU A 145 -12.73 -3.92 22.32
N ALA A 146 -13.26 -3.39 21.21
CA ALA A 146 -12.90 -3.88 19.88
C ALA A 146 -11.40 -3.65 19.62
N ALA A 147 -10.76 -4.61 18.96
CA ALA A 147 -9.35 -4.55 18.56
C ALA A 147 -9.24 -4.24 17.04
N PRO A 148 -9.07 -2.97 16.64
CA PRO A 148 -9.01 -2.57 15.24
C PRO A 148 -7.65 -2.84 14.57
N SER A 149 -6.93 -3.87 15.00
CA SER A 149 -5.62 -4.23 14.44
C SER A 149 -5.80 -4.92 13.08
N PHE A 150 -5.14 -4.41 12.05
CA PHE A 150 -5.00 -5.06 10.74
C PHE A 150 -3.70 -4.57 10.09
N SER A 151 -3.35 -5.08 8.92
CA SER A 151 -2.13 -4.64 8.22
C SER A 151 -2.43 -4.00 6.87
N VAL A 152 -1.54 -3.12 6.44
CA VAL A 152 -1.37 -2.80 5.01
C VAL A 152 -0.25 -3.68 4.47
N LEU A 153 -0.46 -4.29 3.32
CA LEU A 153 0.46 -5.21 2.67
C LEU A 153 0.77 -4.76 1.24
N SER A 154 2.05 -4.72 0.92
CA SER A 154 2.57 -4.52 -0.42
C SER A 154 3.50 -5.66 -0.80
N THR A 155 3.28 -6.26 -1.97
CA THR A 155 4.08 -7.33 -2.57
C THR A 155 4.64 -6.85 -3.89
N LEU A 156 5.96 -6.80 -4.00
CA LEU A 156 6.70 -6.21 -5.10
C LEU A 156 7.72 -7.19 -5.68
N PRO A 157 8.02 -7.13 -6.98
CA PRO A 157 9.09 -7.91 -7.62
C PRO A 157 10.49 -7.28 -7.35
N ALA A 158 10.74 -6.85 -6.12
CA ALA A 158 11.97 -6.16 -5.75
C ALA A 158 12.91 -7.10 -5.00
N CYS A 159 14.19 -7.09 -5.36
CA CYS A 159 15.23 -7.83 -4.66
C CYS A 159 16.07 -6.98 -3.69
N GLN A 160 15.92 -5.65 -3.73
CA GLN A 160 16.60 -4.75 -2.81
C GLN A 160 15.59 -3.84 -2.12
N ALA A 161 15.56 -3.93 -0.79
CA ALA A 161 14.76 -3.09 0.09
C ALA A 161 15.67 -2.32 1.04
N PHE A 162 15.42 -1.02 1.19
CA PHE A 162 16.20 -0.12 2.05
C PHE A 162 15.25 0.62 2.99
N ALA A 163 15.63 0.77 4.25
CA ALA A 163 14.94 1.71 5.14
C ALA A 163 15.43 3.13 4.85
N VAL A 164 14.51 4.06 4.60
CA VAL A 164 14.83 5.47 4.36
C VAL A 164 15.17 6.12 5.70
N GLY A 165 16.32 6.80 5.79
CA GLY A 165 16.85 7.39 7.03
C GLY A 165 17.94 6.58 7.73
N ALA A 166 18.19 5.33 7.32
CA ALA A 166 19.30 4.51 7.87
C ALA A 166 20.68 4.85 7.27
N VAL A 167 20.75 5.79 6.32
CA VAL A 167 21.95 6.10 5.53
C VAL A 167 23.04 6.78 6.36
N GLU A 168 22.67 7.63 7.33
CA GLU A 168 23.65 8.24 8.24
C GLU A 168 24.35 7.19 9.13
N SER A 169 23.68 6.06 9.40
CA SER A 169 24.19 5.00 10.26
C SER A 169 25.09 3.99 9.53
N GLY A 170 25.27 4.11 8.21
CA GLY A 170 26.03 3.14 7.41
C GLY A 170 25.45 1.72 7.39
N MET A 171 24.25 1.52 7.96
CA MET A 171 23.57 0.22 7.98
C MET A 171 22.73 0.07 6.72
N GLY A 172 23.39 -0.30 5.63
CA GLY A 172 22.69 -0.93 4.51
C GLY A 172 22.01 -2.21 5.00
N LEU A 173 20.72 -2.37 4.72
CA LEU A 173 20.13 -3.70 4.70
C LEU A 173 20.84 -4.45 3.60
N GLY A 174 21.75 -5.36 3.96
CA GLY A 174 22.36 -6.23 2.96
C GLY A 174 21.26 -6.95 2.16
N PRO A 175 21.55 -7.44 0.95
CA PRO A 175 20.56 -8.07 0.06
C PRO A 175 19.78 -9.23 0.70
N TRP A 176 20.22 -9.73 1.86
CA TRP A 176 19.59 -10.82 2.62
C TRP A 176 19.46 -10.52 4.12
N GLY A 177 19.73 -9.29 4.54
CA GLY A 177 19.73 -8.90 5.94
C GLY A 177 18.32 -8.57 6.42
N TRP A 178 17.61 -9.57 6.97
CA TRP A 178 16.36 -9.35 7.69
C TRP A 178 16.57 -8.35 8.83
N ALA A 179 16.27 -7.09 8.60
CA ALA A 179 16.13 -6.14 9.68
C ALA A 179 14.76 -6.31 10.32
N ARG A 180 14.72 -7.03 11.44
CA ARG A 180 13.87 -6.62 12.56
C ARG A 180 14.42 -5.28 13.08
N GLN A 181 14.25 -4.20 12.32
CA GLN A 181 14.53 -2.88 12.86
C GLN A 181 13.34 -2.51 13.75
N GLY A 182 13.56 -2.59 15.06
CA GLY A 182 12.64 -2.08 16.08
C GLY A 182 12.68 -0.55 16.22
N GLY A 183 12.96 0.17 15.13
CA GLY A 183 12.95 1.63 15.07
C GLY A 183 11.85 2.12 14.12
N PRO A 184 11.21 3.27 14.38
CA PRO A 184 10.15 3.79 13.54
C PRO A 184 10.73 4.42 12.26
N THR A 185 11.25 3.60 11.34
CA THR A 185 11.52 4.08 9.98
C THR A 185 10.19 4.21 9.26
N GLY A 186 9.73 5.45 9.10
CA GLY A 186 8.45 5.74 8.46
C GLY A 186 8.41 5.43 6.96
N ALA A 187 9.51 5.01 6.33
CA ALA A 187 9.59 4.80 4.88
C ALA A 187 10.58 3.70 4.45
N TYR A 188 10.20 2.95 3.42
CA TYR A 188 11.01 1.90 2.78
C TYR A 188 11.11 2.15 1.28
N LEU A 189 12.29 1.92 0.70
CA LEU A 189 12.55 2.01 -0.73
C LEU A 189 12.84 0.63 -1.31
N PHE A 190 12.23 0.33 -2.44
CA PHE A 190 12.35 -0.91 -3.20
C PHE A 190 12.83 -0.56 -4.61
N ARG A 191 13.98 -1.09 -5.02
CA ARG A 191 14.45 -0.90 -6.41
C ARG A 191 13.76 -1.90 -7.33
N LEU A 192 13.20 -1.39 -8.42
CA LEU A 192 12.48 -2.16 -9.44
C LEU A 192 13.26 -2.17 -10.76
N GLY A 193 12.87 -3.03 -11.69
CA GLY A 193 13.34 -2.97 -13.07
C GLY A 193 12.88 -1.68 -13.78
N GLY A 194 13.52 -1.38 -14.91
CA GLY A 194 13.14 -0.24 -15.76
C GLY A 194 13.54 1.14 -15.23
N GLY A 195 14.47 1.23 -14.27
CA GLY A 195 15.03 2.49 -13.78
C GLY A 195 14.14 3.24 -12.78
N TRP A 196 13.25 2.51 -12.09
CA TRP A 196 12.34 3.07 -11.09
C TRP A 196 12.55 2.42 -9.73
N SER A 197 12.26 3.18 -8.69
CA SER A 197 12.18 2.70 -7.31
C SER A 197 10.81 3.02 -6.74
N TYR A 198 10.23 2.08 -6.01
CA TYR A 198 9.01 2.27 -5.25
C TYR A 198 9.34 2.60 -3.80
N VAL A 199 8.72 3.63 -3.26
CA VAL A 199 8.89 4.06 -1.87
C VAL A 199 7.53 3.96 -1.19
N GLU A 200 7.45 3.21 -0.10
CA GLU A 200 6.25 3.13 0.72
C GLU A 200 6.52 3.72 2.09
N MET A 201 5.61 4.55 2.56
CA MET A 201 5.80 5.31 3.80
C MET A 201 4.50 5.48 4.58
N VAL A 202 4.64 5.48 5.90
CA VAL A 202 3.56 5.69 6.86
C VAL A 202 3.69 7.09 7.44
N HIS A 203 2.60 7.84 7.46
CA HIS A 203 2.60 9.21 7.97
C HIS A 203 2.93 9.20 9.48
N PRO A 204 3.75 10.12 10.01
CA PRO A 204 4.14 10.13 11.43
C PRO A 204 2.98 10.21 12.43
N ALA A 205 1.86 10.83 12.02
CA ALA A 205 0.65 10.88 12.83
C ALA A 205 -0.14 9.55 12.88
N THR A 206 0.24 8.56 12.07
CA THR A 206 -0.40 7.24 12.05
C THR A 206 0.12 6.39 13.22
N PRO A 207 -0.76 5.91 14.12
CA PRO A 207 -0.36 5.00 15.17
C PRO A 207 0.03 3.63 14.57
N LEU A 208 1.32 3.34 14.62
CA LEU A 208 1.92 2.15 14.03
C LEU A 208 2.25 1.12 15.12
N ALA A 209 1.76 -0.11 14.95
CA ALA A 209 2.04 -1.21 15.87
C ALA A 209 3.39 -1.89 15.60
N GLY A 210 3.83 -1.83 14.34
CA GLY A 210 5.05 -2.47 13.89
C GLY A 210 5.09 -2.57 12.38
N GLN A 211 6.26 -2.89 11.86
CA GLN A 211 6.51 -3.06 10.43
C GLN A 211 7.41 -4.27 10.22
N SER A 212 7.22 -4.93 9.09
CA SER A 212 8.10 -6.02 8.68
C SER A 212 8.25 -6.00 7.17
N CYS A 213 9.48 -6.12 6.70
CA CYS A 213 9.79 -6.37 5.30
C CYS A 213 10.39 -7.77 5.19
N LEU A 214 9.78 -8.64 4.38
CA LEU A 214 10.23 -10.00 4.13
C LEU A 214 10.58 -10.13 2.65
N GLY A 215 11.83 -10.47 2.35
CA GLY A 215 12.28 -10.79 1.00
C GLY A 215 12.40 -12.31 0.82
N GLU A 216 11.80 -12.86 -0.22
CA GLU A 216 11.95 -14.27 -0.63
C GLU A 216 11.99 -14.36 -2.16
N ALA A 217 13.05 -14.98 -2.70
CA ALA A 217 13.17 -15.33 -4.12
C ALA A 217 12.75 -14.21 -5.10
N GLY A 218 13.32 -13.00 -4.96
CA GLY A 218 13.01 -11.86 -5.84
C GLY A 218 11.68 -11.15 -5.57
N ILE A 219 10.96 -11.56 -4.52
CA ILE A 219 9.72 -10.93 -4.06
C ILE A 219 9.97 -10.28 -2.71
N SER A 220 9.65 -8.99 -2.60
CA SER A 220 9.62 -8.26 -1.34
C SER A 220 8.20 -8.06 -0.88
N ARG A 221 7.92 -8.38 0.38
CA ARG A 221 6.65 -8.14 1.07
C ARG A 221 6.86 -7.14 2.19
N LEU A 222 6.24 -5.98 2.07
CA LEU A 222 6.19 -4.97 3.13
C LEU A 222 4.83 -5.04 3.82
N ARG A 223 4.86 -5.18 5.14
CA ARG A 223 3.68 -5.18 5.98
C ARG A 223 3.77 -4.07 7.02
N HIS A 224 2.80 -3.17 7.02
CA HIS A 224 2.59 -2.17 8.06
C HIS A 224 1.45 -2.61 8.97
N ARG A 225 1.74 -2.96 10.23
CA ARG A 225 0.70 -3.31 11.21
C ARG A 225 0.15 -2.04 11.82
N LEU A 226 -1.12 -1.76 11.56
CA LEU A 226 -1.82 -0.55 12.00
C LEU A 226 -2.58 -0.82 13.29
N PHE A 227 -2.73 0.21 14.12
CA PHE A 227 -3.55 0.20 15.34
C PHE A 227 -3.27 -1.04 16.19
N GLY A 228 -2.07 -1.08 16.80
CA GLY A 228 -1.58 -2.23 17.58
C GLY A 228 -2.52 -2.65 18.70
N GLU A 229 -2.16 -3.69 19.46
CA GLU A 229 -2.96 -4.05 20.64
C GLU A 229 -3.13 -2.80 21.50
N PRO A 230 -4.36 -2.25 21.61
CA PRO A 230 -4.55 -1.03 22.35
C PRO A 230 -4.13 -1.32 23.78
N ALA A 231 -3.16 -0.56 24.31
CA ALA A 231 -2.86 -0.62 25.74
C ALA A 231 -4.12 -0.30 26.57
N GLU A 232 -5.07 0.41 25.96
CA GLU A 232 -6.35 0.80 26.53
C GLU A 232 -7.52 0.32 25.65
N LYS A 233 -8.49 -0.35 26.26
CA LYS A 233 -9.73 -0.78 25.61
C LYS A 233 -10.42 0.41 24.95
N LEU A 234 -10.54 0.38 23.62
CA LEU A 234 -11.20 1.44 22.88
C LEU A 234 -12.70 1.46 23.19
N GLU A 235 -13.26 2.65 23.41
CA GLU A 235 -14.70 2.82 23.52
C GLU A 235 -15.41 2.56 22.19
N ARG A 236 -16.73 2.39 22.24
CA ARG A 236 -17.56 2.29 21.04
C ARG A 236 -17.58 3.63 20.30
N GLY A 237 -17.44 3.59 18.98
CA GLY A 237 -17.51 4.77 18.12
C GLY A 237 -16.20 5.54 17.99
N VAL A 238 -15.11 5.06 18.61
CA VAL A 238 -13.77 5.61 18.40
C VAL A 238 -13.41 5.45 16.92
N LEU A 239 -12.98 6.56 16.32
CA LEU A 239 -12.49 6.62 14.95
C LEU A 239 -10.97 6.72 14.97
N LEU A 240 -10.31 5.70 14.43
CA LEU A 240 -8.87 5.69 14.21
C LEU A 240 -8.57 5.90 12.72
N ARG A 241 -7.40 6.48 12.43
CA ARG A 241 -6.97 6.76 11.05
C ARG A 241 -5.51 6.44 10.82
N ALA A 242 -5.25 5.90 9.64
CA ALA A 242 -3.91 5.63 9.14
C ALA A 242 -3.77 6.22 7.75
N TRP A 243 -2.57 6.72 7.46
CA TRP A 243 -2.24 7.29 6.16
C TRP A 243 -0.89 6.74 5.69
N ILE A 244 -0.94 6.04 4.57
CA ILE A 244 0.19 5.39 3.92
C ILE A 244 0.30 5.97 2.51
N ARG A 245 1.53 6.19 2.04
CA ARG A 245 1.82 6.63 0.68
C ARG A 245 2.74 5.64 -0.01
N GLY A 246 2.34 5.19 -1.19
CA GLY A 246 3.23 4.56 -2.16
C GLY A 246 3.62 5.57 -3.24
N ALA A 247 4.91 5.74 -3.51
CA ALA A 247 5.42 6.68 -4.50
C ALA A 247 6.44 6.02 -5.42
N LEU A 248 6.45 6.40 -6.70
CA LEU A 248 7.49 6.01 -7.65
C LEU A 248 8.46 7.15 -7.87
N VAL A 249 9.75 6.87 -7.72
CA VAL A 249 10.85 7.80 -7.94
C VAL A 249 11.82 7.21 -8.97
N PRO A 250 12.48 8.04 -9.80
CA PRO A 250 13.57 7.57 -10.64
C PRO A 250 14.66 6.91 -9.79
N GLN A 251 15.26 5.84 -10.30
CA GLN A 251 16.33 5.13 -9.59
C GLN A 251 17.60 5.98 -9.43
N GLU A 252 17.81 6.94 -10.33
CA GLU A 252 18.86 7.95 -10.21
C GLU A 252 18.62 8.81 -8.96
N ASP A 253 19.51 8.64 -7.98
CA ASP A 253 19.47 9.35 -6.70
C ASP A 253 18.19 9.06 -5.87
N ASP A 254 17.73 7.81 -5.98
CA ASP A 254 16.48 7.32 -5.40
C ASP A 254 16.39 7.48 -3.88
N MET A 255 17.48 7.22 -3.15
CA MET A 255 17.51 7.36 -1.69
C MET A 255 17.28 8.82 -1.24
N ARG A 256 17.95 9.80 -1.86
CA ARG A 256 17.75 11.21 -1.52
C ARG A 256 16.34 11.66 -1.89
N ARG A 257 15.85 11.22 -3.06
CA ARG A 257 14.46 11.50 -3.48
C ARG A 257 13.47 10.91 -2.50
N ALA A 258 13.63 9.65 -2.10
CA ALA A 258 12.77 8.98 -1.14
C ALA A 258 12.71 9.72 0.21
N ALA A 259 13.87 10.18 0.72
CA ALA A 259 13.93 11.00 1.91
C ALA A 259 13.15 12.31 1.73
N CYS A 260 13.35 13.02 0.62
CA CYS A 260 12.61 14.25 0.31
C CYS A 260 11.10 14.01 0.18
N VAL A 261 10.67 12.92 -0.47
CA VAL A 261 9.24 12.54 -0.56
C VAL A 261 8.68 12.30 0.83
N TYR A 262 9.42 11.59 1.69
CA TYR A 262 9.00 11.32 3.07
C TYR A 262 8.90 12.61 3.90
N GLU A 263 9.86 13.51 3.82
CA GLU A 263 9.81 14.82 4.48
C GLU A 263 8.59 15.64 4.04
N GLN A 264 8.33 15.70 2.73
CA GLN A 264 7.15 16.38 2.19
C GLN A 264 5.84 15.73 2.68
N PHE A 265 5.82 14.40 2.78
CA PHE A 265 4.67 13.66 3.26
C PHE A 265 4.43 13.88 4.76
N ALA A 266 5.48 13.77 5.58
CA ALA A 266 5.45 13.99 7.01
C ALA A 266 5.08 15.42 7.41
N ALA A 267 5.41 16.40 6.58
CA ALA A 267 5.04 17.81 6.76
C ALA A 267 3.61 18.13 6.28
N SER A 268 2.94 17.20 5.58
CA SER A 268 1.57 17.42 5.11
C SER A 268 0.59 17.29 6.26
N GLU A 269 -0.47 18.09 6.27
CA GLU A 269 -1.54 17.91 7.24
C GLU A 269 -2.28 16.59 6.96
N PRO A 270 -2.49 15.73 7.99
CA PRO A 270 -3.33 14.55 7.85
C PRO A 270 -4.70 14.92 7.29
N PRO A 271 -5.26 14.13 6.36
CA PRO A 271 -6.57 14.42 5.80
C PRO A 271 -7.61 14.46 6.92
N LEU A 272 -8.10 15.67 7.22
CA LEU A 272 -9.22 15.87 8.11
C LEU A 272 -10.45 15.23 7.47
N SER A 273 -11.25 14.55 8.29
CA SER A 273 -12.54 14.00 7.88
C SER A 273 -13.41 15.13 7.34
N GLY A 274 -13.72 15.09 6.04
CA GLY A 274 -14.99 15.63 5.54
C GLY A 274 -16.10 14.62 5.76
#